data_AF-A0A2M7DWH2-F1
#
_entry.id   AF-A0A2M7DWH2-F1
#
_cell.length_a   1.000
_cell.length_b   1.000
_cell.length_c   1.000
_cell.angle_alpha   90.00
_cell.angle_beta   90.00
_cell.angle_gamma   90.00
#
_symmetry.space_group_name_H-M   'P 1'
#
loop_
_entity.id
_entity.type
_entity.pdbx_description
1 polymer ?
#
loop_
_entity_poly.entity_id
_entity_poly.type
_entity_poly.pdbx_seq_one_letter_code
_entity_poly.pdbx_strand_id
1 'polypeptide(L)'
;MKKILICLVVFVIAGWAVSRLLVRYRFEQKNNKIELCIEFNQIERICNKENYQLNEFFKRIRKTDVTSIVLEEETVASLEKLGKITYLSASEINKFRTLNILPEQLATHPESIIVGEGDFADYLAAVIEKKTGCVIKPDILQNDRQWTILDVRRIPDINSMYLGYLPDKVRKIKQNGFKTIYKLSEQALVPKDLPENFSCFLIDREVNENVTRELILQNKRVTLVEFSPGIESFQKKFRRMSDKILRAHRIELSKRNLFLVKHEINTILSRWNRAVRERNCRVLYFDFIDNISLEENLNYLGLLCKKLKESGFVFDTPLEVPGQVSGGLPDSLSKSIAFLIAVGFPVFSLSYVLKKGKKNPIMRFIYICLINLAGGFLISSLLSDYVFLVKLDEFRGIKPSFILPFILAVPFLYSFEEIKIFLNSNV
;
A
#
# COMPACT_ATOMS: atom_id res chain seq x y z
N MET A 1 -2.91 -44.98 30.41
CA MET A 1 -3.75 -44.56 29.25
C MET A 1 -3.92 -43.04 29.15
N LYS A 2 -4.49 -42.32 30.14
CA LYS A 2 -4.71 -40.85 30.05
C LYS A 2 -3.46 -40.00 29.73
N LYS A 3 -2.31 -40.30 30.35
CA LYS A 3 -1.04 -39.57 30.08
C LYS A 3 -0.55 -39.75 28.62
N ILE A 4 -0.68 -40.96 28.09
CA ILE A 4 -0.29 -41.29 26.71
C ILE A 4 -1.17 -40.52 25.72
N LEU A 5 -2.49 -40.46 25.98
CA LEU A 5 -3.42 -39.70 25.15
C LEU A 5 -3.10 -38.19 25.14
N ILE A 6 -2.79 -37.62 26.30
CA ILE A 6 -2.39 -36.19 26.40
C ILE A 6 -1.10 -35.94 25.61
N CYS A 7 -0.08 -36.79 25.77
CA CYS A 7 1.17 -36.68 25.02
C CYS A 7 0.93 -36.75 23.50
N LEU A 8 0.05 -37.65 23.06
CA LEU A 8 -0.31 -37.79 21.65
C LEU A 8 -1.01 -36.53 21.11
N VAL A 9 -1.96 -35.97 21.85
CA VAL A 9 -2.63 -34.71 21.47
C VAL A 9 -1.64 -33.55 21.37
N VAL A 10 -0.75 -33.40 22.36
CA VAL A 10 0.29 -32.36 22.34
C VAL A 10 1.21 -32.53 21.14
N PHE A 11 1.60 -33.77 20.82
CA PHE A 11 2.45 -34.05 19.66
C PHE A 11 1.78 -33.71 18.34
N VAL A 12 0.49 -34.02 18.19
CA VAL A 12 -0.30 -33.65 17.01
C VAL A 12 -0.39 -32.13 16.85
N ILE A 13 -0.69 -31.41 17.93
CA ILE A 13 -0.75 -29.93 17.92
C ILE A 13 0.62 -29.33 17.58
N ALA A 14 1.70 -29.85 18.15
CA ALA A 14 3.05 -29.40 17.86
C ALA A 14 3.45 -29.67 16.40
N GLY A 15 3.13 -30.86 15.86
CA GLY A 15 3.36 -31.20 14.46
C GLY A 15 2.60 -30.29 13.50
N TRP A 16 1.34 -29.98 13.82
CA TRP A 16 0.54 -28.99 13.08
C TRP A 16 1.13 -27.57 13.15
N ALA A 17 1.56 -27.13 14.32
CA ALA A 17 2.16 -25.81 14.49
C ALA A 17 3.48 -25.68 13.70
N VAL A 18 4.33 -26.70 13.77
CA VAL A 18 5.61 -26.75 13.04
C VAL A 18 5.38 -26.77 11.53
N SER A 19 4.41 -27.56 11.03
CA SER A 19 4.15 -27.62 9.58
C SER A 19 3.73 -26.25 9.02
N ARG A 20 2.86 -25.52 9.72
CA ARG A 20 2.44 -24.15 9.36
C ARG A 20 3.61 -23.18 9.35
N LEU A 21 4.45 -23.21 10.38
CA LEU A 21 5.63 -22.35 10.46
C LEU A 21 6.67 -22.67 9.39
N LEU A 22 6.84 -23.94 9.02
CA LEU A 22 7.75 -24.34 7.94
C LEU A 22 7.27 -23.84 6.58
N VAL A 23 5.97 -23.89 6.30
CA VAL A 23 5.40 -23.31 5.07
C VAL A 23 5.68 -21.81 5.00
N ARG A 24 5.41 -21.10 6.10
CA ARG A 24 5.68 -19.67 6.20
C ARG A 24 7.16 -19.34 6.04
N TYR A 25 8.04 -20.06 6.75
CA TYR A 25 9.48 -19.86 6.68
C TYR A 25 10.02 -20.07 5.25
N ARG A 26 9.59 -21.14 4.57
CA ARG A 26 9.96 -21.41 3.17
C ARG A 26 9.49 -20.30 2.23
N PHE A 27 8.30 -19.74 2.45
CA PHE A 27 7.80 -18.63 1.67
C PHE A 27 8.61 -17.35 1.92
N GLU A 28 8.81 -16.96 3.18
CA GLU A 28 9.56 -15.74 3.54
C GLU A 28 11.00 -15.77 2.98
N GLN A 29 11.67 -16.94 3.02
CA GLN A 29 13.00 -17.13 2.45
C GLN A 29 13.04 -16.94 0.93
N LYS A 30 11.99 -17.38 0.21
CA LYS A 30 11.88 -17.19 -1.24
C LYS A 30 11.41 -15.79 -1.62
N ASN A 31 10.73 -15.09 -0.71
CA ASN A 31 10.12 -13.80 -0.96
C ASN A 31 11.13 -12.66 -0.78
N ASN A 32 12.21 -12.68 -1.56
CA ASN A 32 13.29 -11.68 -1.52
C ASN A 32 13.29 -10.71 -2.72
N LYS A 33 12.26 -10.78 -3.57
CA LYS A 33 12.10 -9.86 -4.70
C LYS A 33 11.35 -8.60 -4.26
N ILE A 34 11.88 -7.44 -4.62
CA ILE A 34 11.28 -6.13 -4.33
C ILE A 34 11.15 -5.29 -5.59
N GLU A 35 10.08 -4.53 -5.67
CA GLU A 35 9.87 -3.53 -6.71
C GLU A 35 10.17 -2.15 -6.16
N LEU A 36 11.06 -1.41 -6.81
CA LEU A 36 11.36 -0.02 -6.48
C LEU A 36 10.71 0.87 -7.53
N CYS A 37 9.79 1.73 -7.08
CA CYS A 37 9.03 2.60 -7.96
C CYS A 37 9.21 4.08 -7.63
N ILE A 38 9.10 4.90 -8.68
CA ILE A 38 9.19 6.36 -8.63
C ILE A 38 8.01 6.93 -9.40
N GLU A 39 7.45 8.04 -8.93
CA GLU A 39 6.30 8.68 -9.53
C GLU A 39 6.67 9.52 -10.76
N PHE A 40 5.92 9.38 -11.86
CA PHE A 40 6.18 10.08 -13.12
C PHE A 40 6.15 11.61 -12.94
N ASN A 41 5.18 12.12 -12.16
CA ASN A 41 5.03 13.55 -11.90
C ASN A 41 6.25 14.13 -11.16
N GLN A 42 6.89 13.34 -10.28
CA GLN A 42 8.11 13.77 -9.59
C GLN A 42 9.31 13.83 -10.53
N ILE A 43 9.40 12.88 -11.47
CA ILE A 43 10.42 12.88 -12.51
C ILE A 43 10.30 14.14 -13.36
N GLU A 44 9.09 14.44 -13.86
CA GLU A 44 8.83 15.65 -14.64
C GLU A 44 9.18 16.92 -13.86
N ARG A 45 8.78 16.99 -12.59
CA ARG A 45 9.06 18.14 -11.71
C ARG A 45 10.55 18.40 -11.54
N ILE A 46 11.37 17.37 -11.29
CA ILE A 46 12.82 17.53 -11.11
C ILE A 46 13.52 17.83 -12.42
N CYS A 47 13.11 17.15 -13.50
CA CYS A 47 13.64 17.42 -14.83
C CYS A 47 13.39 18.89 -15.22
N ASN A 48 12.17 19.39 -15.01
CA ASN A 48 11.84 20.79 -15.29
C ASN A 48 12.59 21.76 -14.37
N LYS A 49 12.73 21.44 -13.08
CA LYS A 49 13.45 22.28 -12.10
C LYS A 49 14.92 22.49 -12.48
N GLU A 50 15.58 21.44 -12.97
CA GLU A 50 17.01 21.46 -13.31
C GLU A 50 17.27 21.57 -14.82
N ASN A 51 16.24 21.85 -15.61
CA ASN A 51 16.30 21.88 -17.08
C ASN A 51 16.96 20.62 -17.69
N TYR A 52 16.66 19.46 -17.11
CA TYR A 52 17.20 18.17 -17.48
C TYR A 52 16.24 17.45 -18.45
N GLN A 53 16.79 16.84 -19.49
CA GLN A 53 15.96 16.16 -20.49
C GLN A 53 15.39 14.85 -19.94
N LEU A 54 14.08 14.66 -20.13
CA LEU A 54 13.35 13.48 -19.62
C LEU A 54 13.92 12.15 -20.16
N ASN A 55 14.33 12.10 -21.43
CA ASN A 55 14.92 10.89 -22.02
C ASN A 55 16.29 10.56 -21.40
N GLU A 56 17.12 11.57 -21.12
CA GLU A 56 18.39 11.36 -20.43
C GLU A 56 18.18 10.92 -18.98
N PHE A 57 17.14 11.45 -18.33
CA PHE A 57 16.74 11.01 -16.99
C PHE A 57 16.40 9.52 -17.00
N PHE A 58 15.54 9.09 -17.92
CA PHE A 58 15.17 7.68 -18.04
C PHE A 58 16.40 6.81 -18.29
N LYS A 59 17.31 7.19 -19.20
CA LYS A 59 18.58 6.46 -19.41
C LYS A 59 19.40 6.33 -18.13
N ARG A 60 19.43 7.38 -17.31
CA ARG A 60 20.19 7.41 -16.06
C ARG A 60 19.56 6.53 -14.97
N ILE A 61 18.25 6.62 -14.76
CA ILE A 61 17.56 5.77 -13.80
C ILE A 61 17.46 4.31 -14.26
N ARG A 62 17.59 4.01 -15.56
CA ARG A 62 17.75 2.63 -16.03
C ARG A 62 19.07 1.98 -15.61
N LYS A 63 20.09 2.77 -15.30
CA LYS A 63 21.37 2.26 -14.75
C LYS A 63 21.31 2.03 -13.24
N THR A 64 20.22 2.44 -12.58
CA THR A 64 19.96 2.12 -11.17
C THR A 64 19.00 0.92 -11.07
N ASP A 65 18.63 0.53 -9.85
CA ASP A 65 17.74 -0.61 -9.61
C ASP A 65 16.25 -0.25 -9.58
N VAL A 66 15.87 0.89 -10.17
CA VAL A 66 14.45 1.27 -10.31
C VAL A 66 13.79 0.36 -11.33
N THR A 67 12.71 -0.30 -10.92
CA THR A 67 12.02 -1.32 -11.72
C THR A 67 10.76 -0.79 -12.40
N SER A 68 10.10 0.20 -11.80
CA SER A 68 8.80 0.66 -12.25
C SER A 68 8.56 2.15 -12.04
N ILE A 69 7.60 2.68 -12.79
CA ILE A 69 7.17 4.07 -12.73
C ILE A 69 5.69 4.08 -12.35
N VAL A 70 5.36 4.87 -11.33
CA VAL A 70 3.98 5.10 -10.89
C VAL A 70 3.37 6.19 -11.74
N LEU A 71 2.23 5.89 -12.34
CA LEU A 71 1.42 6.80 -13.14
C LEU A 71 0.15 7.15 -12.36
N GLU A 72 -0.12 8.44 -12.25
CA GLU A 72 -1.33 8.98 -11.62
C GLU A 72 -2.35 9.37 -12.71
N GLU A 73 -3.62 9.45 -12.34
CA GLU A 73 -4.63 10.00 -13.23
C GLU A 73 -4.40 11.51 -13.40
N GLU A 74 -4.56 12.02 -14.62
CA GLU A 74 -4.51 13.45 -14.90
C GLU A 74 -5.83 14.13 -14.52
N THR A 75 -5.77 15.39 -14.13
CA THR A 75 -6.91 16.30 -14.02
C THR A 75 -6.90 17.33 -15.15
N VAL A 76 -7.97 18.11 -15.29
CA VAL A 76 -8.03 19.26 -16.21
C VAL A 76 -6.81 20.16 -16.01
N ALA A 77 -6.54 20.56 -14.76
CA ALA A 77 -5.42 21.44 -14.43
C ALA A 77 -4.05 20.87 -14.83
N SER A 78 -3.84 19.55 -14.66
CA SER A 78 -2.58 18.93 -15.10
C SER A 78 -2.45 18.86 -16.62
N LEU A 79 -3.55 18.58 -17.34
CA LEU A 79 -3.56 18.52 -18.80
C LEU A 79 -3.35 19.91 -19.42
N GLU A 80 -3.92 20.96 -18.83
CA GLU A 80 -3.66 22.35 -19.22
C GLU A 80 -2.21 22.75 -19.00
N LYS A 81 -1.64 22.38 -17.84
CA LYS A 81 -0.22 22.63 -17.55
C LYS A 81 0.71 21.92 -18.54
N LEU A 82 0.30 20.76 -19.06
CA LEU A 82 1.01 20.03 -20.11
C LEU A 82 0.79 20.60 -21.51
N GLY A 83 -0.11 21.58 -21.67
CA GLY A 83 -0.48 22.17 -22.97
C GLY A 83 -1.27 21.21 -23.87
N LYS A 84 -1.85 20.14 -23.30
CA LYS A 84 -2.61 19.13 -24.05
C LYS A 84 -4.06 19.55 -24.29
N ILE A 85 -4.59 20.38 -23.39
CA ILE A 85 -5.94 20.95 -23.51
C ILE A 85 -5.90 22.43 -23.15
N THR A 86 -6.97 23.14 -23.48
CA THR A 86 -7.30 24.45 -22.92
C THR A 86 -8.72 24.38 -22.37
N TYR A 87 -8.89 24.62 -21.07
CA TYR A 87 -10.20 24.71 -20.46
C TYR A 87 -10.69 26.16 -20.53
N LEU A 88 -11.90 26.35 -21.00
CA LEU A 88 -12.55 27.66 -21.06
C LEU A 88 -13.73 27.67 -20.11
N SER A 89 -13.59 28.35 -18.98
CA SER A 89 -14.70 28.56 -18.05
C SER A 89 -15.76 29.51 -18.62
N ALA A 90 -16.97 29.48 -18.07
CA ALA A 90 -18.04 30.40 -18.45
C ALA A 90 -17.62 31.89 -18.29
N SER A 91 -16.83 32.21 -17.25
CA SER A 91 -16.30 33.56 -17.01
C SER A 91 -15.33 34.00 -18.11
N GLU A 92 -14.42 33.12 -18.50
CA GLU A 92 -13.44 33.42 -19.56
C GLU A 92 -14.10 33.57 -20.92
N ILE A 93 -15.07 32.70 -21.24
CA ILE A 93 -15.86 32.81 -22.47
C ILE A 93 -16.61 34.14 -22.50
N ASN A 94 -17.26 34.53 -21.41
CA ASN A 94 -17.96 35.81 -21.32
C ASN A 94 -16.97 36.99 -21.49
N LYS A 95 -15.81 36.94 -20.83
CA LYS A 95 -14.76 37.96 -20.99
C LYS A 95 -14.27 38.06 -22.43
N PHE A 96 -14.01 36.94 -23.10
CA PHE A 96 -13.55 36.94 -24.49
C PHE A 96 -14.62 37.42 -25.47
N ARG A 97 -15.91 37.13 -25.20
CA ARG A 97 -17.05 37.70 -25.94
C ARG A 97 -17.14 39.21 -25.75
N THR A 98 -17.01 39.71 -24.51
CA THR A 98 -16.99 41.15 -24.24
C THR A 98 -15.85 41.87 -24.95
N LEU A 99 -14.69 41.20 -25.09
CA LEU A 99 -13.53 41.74 -25.79
C LEU A 99 -13.56 41.53 -27.32
N ASN A 100 -14.61 40.93 -27.89
CA ASN A 100 -14.71 40.56 -29.32
C ASN A 100 -13.53 39.71 -29.83
N ILE A 101 -12.92 38.90 -28.96
CA ILE A 101 -11.77 38.05 -29.29
C ILE A 101 -12.23 36.68 -29.85
N LEU A 102 -13.39 36.19 -29.43
CA LEU A 102 -13.97 34.94 -29.95
C LEU A 102 -14.85 35.25 -31.17
N PRO A 103 -14.66 34.57 -32.31
CA PRO A 103 -15.58 34.66 -33.45
C PRO A 103 -17.00 34.31 -33.01
N GLU A 104 -18.03 35.02 -33.47
CA GLU A 104 -19.45 34.69 -33.19
C GLU A 104 -19.81 33.26 -33.59
N GLN A 105 -19.09 32.69 -34.56
CA GLN A 105 -19.24 31.32 -35.06
C GLN A 105 -18.63 30.26 -34.14
N LEU A 106 -17.71 30.64 -33.24
CA LEU A 106 -17.25 29.73 -32.19
C LEU A 106 -18.35 29.65 -31.13
N ALA A 107 -19.23 28.66 -31.27
CA ALA A 107 -20.18 28.27 -30.25
C ALA A 107 -19.45 27.63 -29.06
N THR A 108 -18.51 28.34 -28.42
CA THR A 108 -17.95 27.90 -27.14
C THR A 108 -19.08 28.00 -26.12
N HIS A 109 -19.66 26.84 -25.85
CA HIS A 109 -20.61 26.64 -24.78
C HIS A 109 -19.95 27.03 -23.45
N PRO A 110 -20.67 27.71 -22.53
CA PRO A 110 -20.10 28.14 -21.25
C PRO A 110 -19.54 26.91 -20.52
N GLU A 111 -18.22 26.75 -20.38
CA GLU A 111 -17.53 25.48 -20.03
C GLU A 111 -17.27 24.55 -21.22
N SER A 112 -16.08 24.70 -21.80
CA SER A 112 -15.61 23.89 -22.93
C SER A 112 -14.15 23.46 -22.74
N ILE A 113 -13.81 22.23 -23.13
CA ILE A 113 -12.43 21.77 -23.24
C ILE A 113 -12.04 21.79 -24.72
N ILE A 114 -10.99 22.54 -25.07
CA ILE A 114 -10.41 22.58 -26.41
C ILE A 114 -9.24 21.62 -26.46
N VAL A 115 -9.22 20.75 -27.47
CA VAL A 115 -8.19 19.74 -27.69
C VAL A 115 -7.66 19.87 -29.11
N GLY A 116 -6.33 19.88 -29.28
CA GLY A 116 -5.70 19.99 -30.61
C GLY A 116 -5.51 18.66 -31.35
N GLU A 117 -5.56 17.53 -30.64
CA GLU A 117 -5.39 16.18 -31.20
C GLU A 117 -6.74 15.45 -31.18
N GLY A 118 -7.27 15.07 -32.35
CA GLY A 118 -8.59 14.42 -32.48
C GLY A 118 -8.71 13.12 -31.70
N ASP A 119 -7.76 12.20 -31.87
CA ASP A 119 -7.72 10.91 -31.13
C ASP A 119 -7.71 11.10 -29.61
N PHE A 120 -7.05 12.17 -29.13
CA PHE A 120 -7.01 12.48 -27.71
C PHE A 120 -8.32 13.08 -27.21
N ALA A 121 -9.01 13.87 -28.05
CA ALA A 121 -10.34 14.37 -27.76
C ALA A 121 -11.35 13.22 -27.63
N ASP A 122 -11.29 12.23 -28.53
CA ASP A 122 -12.13 11.02 -28.45
C ASP A 122 -11.84 10.21 -27.19
N TYR A 123 -10.57 10.06 -26.82
CA TYR A 123 -10.17 9.43 -25.56
C TYR A 123 -10.77 10.16 -24.35
N LEU A 124 -10.64 11.50 -24.28
CA LEU A 124 -11.18 12.29 -23.16
C LEU A 124 -12.70 12.21 -23.09
N ALA A 125 -13.39 12.33 -24.24
CA ALA A 125 -14.85 12.19 -24.32
C ALA A 125 -15.30 10.83 -23.78
N ALA A 126 -14.65 9.75 -24.20
CA ALA A 126 -14.96 8.40 -23.73
C ALA A 126 -14.70 8.19 -22.24
N VAL A 127 -13.66 8.81 -21.68
CA VAL A 127 -13.38 8.75 -20.23
C VAL A 127 -14.45 9.51 -19.44
N ILE A 128 -14.79 10.73 -19.87
CA ILE A 128 -15.80 11.54 -19.20
C ILE A 128 -17.17 10.87 -19.28
N GLU A 129 -17.55 10.33 -20.44
CA GLU A 129 -18.80 9.59 -20.61
C GLU A 129 -18.87 8.37 -19.68
N LYS A 130 -17.80 7.58 -19.57
CA LYS A 130 -17.75 6.43 -18.66
C LYS A 130 -17.85 6.82 -17.18
N LYS A 131 -17.29 7.96 -16.78
CA LYS A 131 -17.35 8.42 -15.38
C LYS A 131 -18.69 9.08 -15.02
N THR A 132 -19.32 9.75 -15.98
CA THR A 132 -20.46 10.64 -15.71
C THR A 132 -21.78 10.13 -16.29
N GLY A 133 -21.74 9.17 -17.21
CA GLY A 133 -22.89 8.74 -18.02
C GLY A 133 -23.36 9.79 -19.04
N CYS A 134 -22.70 10.95 -19.11
CA CYS A 134 -23.07 12.03 -20.02
C CYS A 134 -22.32 11.87 -21.35
N VAL A 135 -23.07 11.65 -22.43
CA VAL A 135 -22.50 11.59 -23.78
C VAL A 135 -21.99 12.96 -24.18
N ILE A 136 -20.68 13.07 -24.45
CA ILE A 136 -20.05 14.26 -25.00
C ILE A 136 -19.86 14.03 -26.49
N LYS A 137 -20.48 14.89 -27.31
CA LYS A 137 -20.26 14.89 -28.75
C LYS A 137 -19.12 15.87 -29.05
N PRO A 138 -18.01 15.42 -29.66
CA PRO A 138 -16.94 16.31 -30.03
C PRO A 138 -17.38 17.19 -31.21
N ASP A 139 -17.33 18.51 -31.03
CA ASP A 139 -17.59 19.47 -32.10
C ASP A 139 -16.25 19.85 -32.76
N ILE A 140 -16.10 19.51 -34.04
CA ILE A 140 -14.87 19.77 -34.79
C ILE A 140 -14.94 21.17 -35.39
N LEU A 141 -14.01 22.04 -34.99
CA LEU A 141 -13.77 23.31 -35.65
C LEU A 141 -12.70 23.12 -36.72
N GLN A 142 -13.14 23.20 -37.98
CA GLN A 142 -12.22 23.30 -39.11
C GLN A 142 -11.81 24.75 -39.31
N ASN A 143 -10.63 25.10 -38.82
CA ASN A 143 -9.82 26.22 -39.34
C ASN A 143 -8.45 25.63 -39.75
N ASP A 144 -7.47 26.46 -40.14
CA ASP A 144 -6.10 26.04 -40.56
C ASP A 144 -5.40 25.02 -39.62
N ARG A 145 -5.92 24.81 -38.40
CA ARG A 145 -5.68 23.66 -37.52
C ARG A 145 -7.02 23.04 -37.10
N GLN A 146 -7.10 21.70 -37.10
CA GLN A 146 -8.27 20.99 -36.57
C GLN A 146 -8.25 21.03 -35.04
N TRP A 147 -9.22 21.71 -34.46
CA TRP A 147 -9.46 21.71 -33.01
C TRP A 147 -10.76 21.00 -32.72
N THR A 148 -10.77 20.20 -31.67
CA THR A 148 -11.98 19.53 -31.18
C THR A 148 -12.43 20.18 -29.89
N ILE A 149 -13.70 20.60 -29.85
CA ILE A 149 -14.34 21.14 -28.66
C ILE A 149 -15.17 20.05 -27.99
N LEU A 150 -14.96 19.89 -26.69
CA LEU A 150 -15.77 19.05 -25.83
C LEU A 150 -16.64 19.94 -24.93
N ASP A 151 -17.95 19.91 -25.14
CA ASP A 151 -18.92 20.60 -24.28
C ASP A 151 -19.06 19.86 -22.95
N VAL A 152 -18.62 20.49 -21.86
CA VAL A 152 -18.60 19.90 -20.51
C VAL A 152 -19.58 20.58 -19.55
N ARG A 153 -20.48 21.45 -20.04
CA ARG A 153 -21.51 22.16 -19.25
C ARG A 153 -22.31 21.33 -18.27
N ARG A 154 -22.60 20.10 -18.66
CA ARG A 154 -23.47 19.18 -17.92
C ARG A 154 -22.68 18.34 -16.92
N ILE A 155 -21.36 18.51 -16.88
CA ILE A 155 -20.46 17.70 -16.07
C ILE A 155 -20.13 18.47 -14.78
N PRO A 156 -20.75 18.11 -13.64
CA PRO A 156 -20.42 18.75 -12.38
C PRO A 156 -18.95 18.48 -12.02
N ASP A 157 -18.31 19.48 -11.42
CA ASP A 157 -16.97 19.38 -10.83
C ASP A 157 -15.86 18.91 -11.76
N ILE A 158 -15.98 19.15 -13.08
CA ILE A 158 -15.00 18.74 -14.10
C ILE A 158 -13.54 19.13 -13.73
N ASN A 159 -13.36 20.27 -13.08
CA ASN A 159 -12.04 20.77 -12.65
C ASN A 159 -11.37 19.92 -11.56
N SER A 160 -12.15 19.24 -10.72
CA SER A 160 -11.63 18.34 -9.68
C SER A 160 -11.62 16.87 -10.10
N MET A 161 -12.18 16.57 -11.28
CA MET A 161 -12.27 15.22 -11.81
C MET A 161 -10.92 14.72 -12.33
N TYR A 162 -10.65 13.45 -12.04
CA TYR A 162 -9.57 12.69 -12.68
C TYR A 162 -10.04 12.16 -14.04
N LEU A 163 -9.30 12.45 -15.10
CA LEU A 163 -9.56 12.16 -16.51
C LEU A 163 -8.72 10.96 -17.03
N GLY A 164 -8.38 10.04 -16.12
CA GLY A 164 -7.67 8.80 -16.47
C GLY A 164 -6.19 9.03 -16.75
N TYR A 165 -5.56 8.09 -17.45
CA TYR A 165 -4.11 8.04 -17.62
C TYR A 165 -3.69 8.41 -19.04
N LEU A 166 -2.68 9.26 -19.19
CA LEU A 166 -2.18 9.64 -20.52
C LEU A 166 -1.54 8.46 -21.27
N PRO A 167 -2.05 8.09 -22.46
CA PRO A 167 -1.44 7.04 -23.29
C PRO A 167 0.02 7.33 -23.65
N ASP A 168 0.36 8.60 -23.87
CA ASP A 168 1.74 9.06 -24.12
C ASP A 168 2.70 8.73 -22.97
N LYS A 169 2.27 8.94 -21.72
CA LYS A 169 3.08 8.62 -20.54
C LYS A 169 3.27 7.11 -20.42
N VAL A 170 2.21 6.32 -20.65
CA VAL A 170 2.29 4.84 -20.67
C VAL A 170 3.28 4.35 -21.73
N ARG A 171 3.21 4.89 -22.96
CA ARG A 171 4.14 4.56 -24.05
C ARG A 171 5.58 4.91 -23.70
N LYS A 172 5.83 6.10 -23.13
CA LYS A 172 7.17 6.53 -22.69
C LYS A 172 7.76 5.59 -21.63
N ILE A 173 6.96 5.17 -20.65
CA ILE A 173 7.39 4.20 -19.62
C ILE A 173 7.80 2.87 -20.28
N LYS A 174 6.97 2.35 -21.19
CA LYS A 174 7.23 1.09 -21.92
C LYS A 174 8.48 1.17 -22.80
N GLN A 175 8.66 2.25 -23.55
CA GLN A 175 9.81 2.45 -24.44
C GLN A 175 11.14 2.54 -23.68
N ASN A 176 11.11 3.12 -22.48
CA ASN A 176 12.26 3.12 -21.58
C ASN A 176 12.36 1.82 -20.76
N GLY A 177 11.47 0.86 -20.99
CA GLY A 177 11.46 -0.52 -20.47
C GLY A 177 11.20 -0.66 -18.98
N PHE A 178 10.61 0.34 -18.34
CA PHE A 178 10.11 0.24 -16.97
C PHE A 178 8.76 -0.45 -16.94
N LYS A 179 8.38 -1.03 -15.79
CA LYS A 179 6.99 -1.47 -15.59
C LYS A 179 6.11 -0.29 -15.21
N THR A 180 4.83 -0.36 -15.55
CA THR A 180 3.83 0.66 -15.24
C THR A 180 3.03 0.25 -14.02
N ILE A 181 3.00 1.12 -13.00
CA ILE A 181 2.08 1.00 -11.86
C ILE A 181 1.00 2.07 -12.01
N TYR A 182 -0.27 1.67 -11.99
CA TYR A 182 -1.39 2.61 -12.03
C TYR A 182 -1.83 2.96 -10.62
N LYS A 183 -1.58 4.20 -10.19
CA LYS A 183 -2.09 4.70 -8.92
C LYS A 183 -3.52 5.16 -9.10
N LEU A 184 -4.42 4.65 -8.26
CA LEU A 184 -5.86 4.87 -8.37
C LEU A 184 -6.29 6.05 -7.48
N SER A 185 -7.05 6.98 -8.05
CA SER A 185 -7.84 7.92 -7.26
C SER A 185 -9.07 7.24 -6.64
N GLU A 186 -9.76 7.95 -5.76
CA GLU A 186 -10.98 7.48 -5.08
C GLU A 186 -12.07 7.00 -6.06
N GLN A 187 -12.18 7.69 -7.20
CA GLN A 187 -13.16 7.45 -8.27
C GLN A 187 -12.47 7.07 -9.59
N ALA A 188 -11.36 6.33 -9.50
CA ALA A 188 -10.61 5.88 -10.65
C ALA A 188 -11.46 5.04 -11.60
N LEU A 189 -11.34 5.27 -12.91
CA LEU A 189 -11.83 4.33 -13.90
C LEU A 189 -10.76 3.25 -14.06
N VAL A 190 -11.02 2.02 -13.61
CA VAL A 190 -10.00 0.96 -13.66
C VAL A 190 -9.75 0.56 -15.13
N PRO A 191 -8.52 0.76 -15.67
CA PRO A 191 -8.22 0.39 -17.04
C PRO A 191 -8.44 -1.12 -17.26
N LYS A 192 -9.17 -1.48 -18.33
CA LYS A 192 -9.37 -2.88 -18.74
C LYS A 192 -8.23 -3.38 -19.62
N ASP A 193 -7.81 -2.54 -20.56
CA ASP A 193 -6.70 -2.82 -21.46
C ASP A 193 -5.39 -2.39 -20.80
N LEU A 194 -4.75 -3.34 -20.13
CA LEU A 194 -3.50 -3.12 -19.44
C LEU A 194 -2.32 -3.31 -20.40
N PRO A 195 -1.30 -2.43 -20.34
CA PRO A 195 -0.13 -2.58 -21.19
C PRO A 195 0.68 -3.81 -20.78
N GLU A 196 1.45 -4.39 -21.70
CA GLU A 196 2.27 -5.59 -21.45
C GLU A 196 3.25 -5.41 -20.26
N ASN A 197 3.72 -4.18 -20.04
CA ASN A 197 4.61 -3.83 -18.95
C ASN A 197 3.86 -3.46 -17.64
N PHE A 198 2.56 -3.74 -17.53
CA PHE A 198 1.79 -3.53 -16.30
C PHE A 198 2.38 -4.33 -15.13
N SER A 199 2.58 -3.66 -13.99
CA SER A 199 2.93 -4.34 -12.74
C SER A 199 1.72 -4.53 -11.84
N CYS A 200 1.15 -3.44 -11.33
CA CYS A 200 0.06 -3.50 -10.37
C CYS A 200 -0.77 -2.21 -10.36
N PHE A 201 -1.94 -2.29 -9.73
CA PHE A 201 -2.66 -1.12 -9.25
C PHE A 201 -2.14 -0.72 -7.87
N LEU A 202 -1.97 0.57 -7.62
CA LEU A 202 -1.50 1.10 -6.35
C LEU A 202 -2.59 1.94 -5.68
N ILE A 203 -2.81 1.67 -4.41
CA ILE A 203 -3.82 2.32 -3.58
C ILE A 203 -3.13 2.92 -2.36
N ASP A 204 -3.23 4.25 -2.23
CA ASP A 204 -2.66 5.02 -1.11
C ASP A 204 -3.72 5.69 -0.23
N ARG A 205 -5.00 5.41 -0.48
CA ARG A 205 -6.18 5.91 0.24
C ARG A 205 -7.37 4.99 -0.04
N GLU A 206 -8.46 5.13 0.72
CA GLU A 206 -9.69 4.40 0.42
C GLU A 206 -10.22 4.79 -0.99
N VAL A 207 -10.68 3.79 -1.74
CA VAL A 207 -11.34 3.97 -3.05
C VAL A 207 -12.78 3.49 -2.98
N ASN A 208 -13.61 3.98 -3.89
CA ASN A 208 -15.03 3.68 -3.91
C ASN A 208 -15.33 2.19 -4.11
N GLU A 209 -16.55 1.78 -3.73
CA GLU A 209 -16.96 0.38 -3.86
C GLU A 209 -16.93 -0.12 -5.30
N ASN A 210 -17.27 0.74 -6.28
CA ASN A 210 -17.24 0.38 -7.69
C ASN A 210 -15.81 0.03 -8.14
N VAL A 211 -14.83 0.88 -7.80
CA VAL A 211 -13.40 0.63 -8.06
C VAL A 211 -12.96 -0.67 -7.40
N THR A 212 -13.34 -0.88 -6.14
CA THR A 212 -13.02 -2.10 -5.40
C THR A 212 -13.58 -3.35 -6.08
N ARG A 213 -14.85 -3.31 -6.52
CA ARG A 213 -15.51 -4.42 -7.22
C ARG A 213 -14.80 -4.71 -8.55
N GLU A 214 -14.47 -3.69 -9.32
CA GLU A 214 -13.74 -3.85 -10.59
C GLU A 214 -12.36 -4.48 -10.38
N LEU A 215 -11.61 -4.06 -9.36
CA LEU A 215 -10.31 -4.64 -9.04
C LEU A 215 -10.39 -6.11 -8.67
N ILE A 216 -11.39 -6.49 -7.87
CA ILE A 216 -11.65 -7.89 -7.50
C ILE A 216 -12.03 -8.72 -8.73
N LEU A 217 -12.85 -8.17 -9.64
CA LEU A 217 -13.27 -8.84 -10.86
C LEU A 217 -12.11 -9.05 -11.84
N GLN A 218 -11.23 -8.05 -12.00
CA GLN A 218 -10.07 -8.16 -12.88
C GLN A 218 -9.01 -9.15 -12.35
N ASN A 219 -9.01 -9.42 -11.04
CA ASN A 219 -8.09 -10.34 -10.37
C ASN A 219 -6.61 -10.08 -10.70
N LYS A 220 -6.23 -8.79 -10.71
CA LYS A 220 -4.86 -8.32 -10.97
C LYS A 220 -4.17 -7.93 -9.66
N ARG A 221 -2.84 -7.80 -9.72
CA ARG A 221 -2.03 -7.39 -8.57
C ARG A 221 -2.45 -6.00 -8.09
N VAL A 222 -2.73 -5.89 -6.79
CA VAL A 222 -3.08 -4.63 -6.12
C VAL A 222 -2.10 -4.41 -4.97
N THR A 223 -1.53 -3.22 -4.90
CA THR A 223 -0.55 -2.83 -3.89
C THR A 223 -1.15 -1.79 -2.97
N LEU A 224 -1.16 -2.09 -1.67
CA LEU A 224 -1.69 -1.18 -0.65
C LEU A 224 -0.53 -0.49 0.06
N VAL A 225 -0.52 0.85 0.06
CA VAL A 225 0.48 1.64 0.79
C VAL A 225 0.15 1.60 2.28
N GLU A 226 1.12 1.18 3.10
CA GLU A 226 0.91 1.11 4.54
C GLU A 226 0.91 2.49 5.20
N PHE A 227 0.18 2.61 6.31
CA PHE A 227 -0.01 3.87 7.08
C PHE A 227 -0.72 5.00 6.32
N SER A 228 -1.20 4.71 5.12
CA SER A 228 -2.12 5.59 4.41
C SER A 228 -3.41 5.77 5.20
N PRO A 229 -3.94 6.99 5.34
CA PRO A 229 -5.21 7.25 6.00
C PRO A 229 -6.35 6.40 5.41
N GLY A 230 -7.15 5.77 6.28
CA GLY A 230 -8.32 4.96 5.89
C GLY A 230 -8.02 3.54 5.38
N ILE A 231 -6.76 3.17 5.12
CA ILE A 231 -6.44 1.87 4.50
C ILE A 231 -6.71 0.66 5.42
N GLU A 232 -6.61 0.82 6.74
CA GLU A 232 -6.66 -0.28 7.70
C GLU A 232 -8.03 -0.99 7.75
N SER A 233 -9.12 -0.23 7.61
CA SER A 233 -10.48 -0.78 7.47
C SER A 233 -10.72 -1.29 6.06
N PHE A 234 -10.26 -0.53 5.06
CA PHE A 234 -10.51 -0.77 3.64
C PHE A 234 -9.87 -2.06 3.13
N GLN A 235 -8.64 -2.37 3.55
CA GLN A 235 -7.88 -3.53 3.08
C GLN A 235 -8.63 -4.86 3.26
N LYS A 236 -9.51 -4.98 4.26
CA LYS A 236 -10.31 -6.20 4.50
C LYS A 236 -11.22 -6.57 3.31
N LYS A 237 -11.57 -5.61 2.45
CA LYS A 237 -12.38 -5.86 1.24
C LYS A 237 -11.64 -6.77 0.24
N PHE A 238 -10.31 -6.82 0.27
CA PHE A 238 -9.49 -7.62 -0.64
C PHE A 238 -9.14 -9.03 -0.13
N ARG A 239 -9.74 -9.51 0.96
CA ARG A 239 -9.44 -10.85 1.51
C ARG A 239 -9.54 -11.99 0.49
N ARG A 240 -10.55 -11.92 -0.39
CA ARG A 240 -10.79 -12.93 -1.43
C ARG A 240 -9.70 -12.99 -2.50
N MET A 241 -8.86 -11.97 -2.57
CA MET A 241 -7.80 -11.80 -3.56
C MET A 241 -6.43 -11.66 -2.87
N SER A 242 -6.28 -12.26 -1.69
CA SER A 242 -5.11 -12.08 -0.82
C SER A 242 -3.79 -12.51 -1.45
N ASP A 243 -3.82 -13.43 -2.42
CA ASP A 243 -2.70 -13.89 -3.24
C ASP A 243 -2.19 -12.81 -4.20
N LYS A 244 -3.05 -11.87 -4.59
CA LYS A 244 -2.70 -10.74 -5.48
C LYS A 244 -2.40 -9.44 -4.74
N ILE A 245 -2.53 -9.41 -3.42
CA ILE A 245 -2.25 -8.20 -2.65
C ILE A 245 -0.77 -8.13 -2.28
N LEU A 246 -0.19 -6.97 -2.55
CA LEU A 246 1.15 -6.59 -2.13
C LEU A 246 1.09 -5.41 -1.17
N ARG A 247 2.14 -5.25 -0.37
CA ARG A 247 2.30 -4.10 0.52
C ARG A 247 3.36 -3.16 -0.02
N ALA A 248 3.03 -1.88 -0.07
CA ALA A 248 3.95 -0.80 -0.35
C ALA A 248 4.39 -0.09 0.92
N HIS A 249 5.64 0.37 0.94
CA HIS A 249 6.12 1.37 1.90
C HIS A 249 6.47 2.66 1.17
N ARG A 250 5.97 3.78 1.69
CA ARG A 250 6.33 5.13 1.26
C ARG A 250 6.87 5.89 2.49
N ILE A 251 7.98 6.58 2.32
CA ILE A 251 8.49 7.51 3.34
C ILE A 251 8.32 8.90 2.75
N GLU A 252 7.34 9.64 3.27
CA GLU A 252 7.14 11.02 2.85
C GLU A 252 8.26 11.88 3.42
N LEU A 253 9.12 12.40 2.54
CA LEU A 253 10.29 13.20 2.91
C LEU A 253 10.07 14.70 2.67
N SER A 254 8.82 15.16 2.71
CA SER A 254 8.44 16.51 2.25
C SER A 254 8.84 17.65 3.21
N LYS A 255 9.44 18.68 2.60
CA LYS A 255 9.72 20.08 3.00
C LYS A 255 10.44 20.41 4.33
N ARG A 256 10.40 19.59 5.39
CA ARG A 256 10.73 20.13 6.72
C ARG A 256 12.14 19.96 7.27
N ASN A 257 13.06 19.17 6.72
CA ASN A 257 14.43 19.13 7.27
C ASN A 257 15.51 18.61 6.30
N LEU A 258 16.07 19.51 5.48
CA LEU A 258 17.30 19.25 4.73
C LEU A 258 18.48 18.89 5.66
N PHE A 259 18.53 19.52 6.83
CA PHE A 259 19.57 19.31 7.85
C PHE A 259 19.47 17.93 8.52
N LEU A 260 18.26 17.37 8.67
CA LEU A 260 18.08 16.03 9.22
C LEU A 260 18.46 14.94 8.23
N VAL A 261 18.23 15.10 6.92
CA VAL A 261 18.52 14.03 5.95
C VAL A 261 19.99 13.63 5.96
N LYS A 262 20.94 14.58 6.04
CA LYS A 262 22.38 14.23 6.09
C LYS A 262 22.77 13.47 7.36
N HIS A 263 22.18 13.80 8.52
CA HIS A 263 22.47 13.12 9.79
C HIS A 263 21.60 11.88 10.05
N GLU A 264 20.48 11.73 9.35
CA GLU A 264 19.51 10.65 9.52
C GLU A 264 19.40 9.70 8.32
N ILE A 265 20.22 9.84 7.27
CA ILE A 265 20.24 8.91 6.12
C ILE A 265 20.31 7.45 6.61
N ASN A 266 21.16 7.16 7.61
CA ASN A 266 21.27 5.80 8.16
C ASN A 266 19.97 5.33 8.83
N THR A 267 19.26 6.23 9.52
CA THR A 267 17.95 5.98 10.13
C THR A 267 16.87 5.77 9.07
N ILE A 268 16.84 6.57 8.01
CA ILE A 268 15.88 6.40 6.91
C ILE A 268 16.16 5.08 6.17
N LEU A 269 17.42 4.79 5.87
CA LEU A 269 17.86 3.54 5.28
C LEU A 269 17.53 2.33 6.18
N SER A 270 17.55 2.46 7.51
CA SER A 270 17.12 1.39 8.41
C SER A 270 15.60 1.21 8.38
N ARG A 271 14.81 2.29 8.26
CA ARG A 271 13.35 2.21 8.06
C ARG A 271 12.98 1.45 6.79
N TRP A 272 13.67 1.68 5.69
CA TRP A 272 13.50 0.90 4.46
C TRP A 272 13.81 -0.58 4.67
N ASN A 273 14.96 -0.89 5.28
CA ASN A 273 15.35 -2.28 5.55
C ASN A 273 14.31 -2.99 6.45
N ARG A 274 13.79 -2.31 7.47
CA ARG A 274 12.72 -2.83 8.34
C ARG A 274 11.40 -3.00 7.59
N ALA A 275 11.06 -2.12 6.65
CA ALA A 275 9.88 -2.27 5.82
C ALA A 275 9.89 -3.60 5.05
N VAL A 276 11.02 -3.92 4.42
CA VAL A 276 11.14 -5.14 3.63
C VAL A 276 11.32 -6.39 4.49
N ARG A 277 12.21 -6.35 5.50
CA ARG A 277 12.55 -7.50 6.35
C ARG A 277 11.48 -7.83 7.38
N GLU A 278 11.04 -6.85 8.16
CA GLU A 278 10.14 -7.07 9.31
C GLU A 278 8.68 -7.04 8.90
N ARG A 279 8.34 -6.16 7.95
CA ARG A 279 6.94 -5.87 7.59
C ARG A 279 6.54 -6.46 6.25
N ASN A 280 7.43 -7.17 5.56
CA ASN A 280 7.14 -7.84 4.31
C ASN A 280 6.60 -6.89 3.21
N CYS A 281 7.03 -5.62 3.21
CA CYS A 281 6.76 -4.71 2.10
C CYS A 281 7.56 -5.14 0.88
N ARG A 282 6.90 -5.23 -0.27
CA ARG A 282 7.52 -5.72 -1.51
C ARG A 282 7.50 -4.68 -2.62
N VAL A 283 6.79 -3.58 -2.43
CA VAL A 283 6.88 -2.40 -3.28
C VAL A 283 7.43 -1.25 -2.43
N LEU A 284 8.46 -0.58 -2.93
CA LEU A 284 9.08 0.57 -2.28
C LEU A 284 8.78 1.81 -3.13
N TYR A 285 7.96 2.70 -2.58
CA TYR A 285 7.58 3.95 -3.24
C TYR A 285 8.57 5.02 -2.83
N PHE A 286 9.54 5.27 -3.71
CA PHE A 286 10.59 6.24 -3.46
C PHE A 286 10.14 7.64 -3.90
N ASP A 287 10.18 8.57 -2.96
CA ASP A 287 9.95 9.98 -3.22
C ASP A 287 11.26 10.74 -3.33
N PHE A 288 11.39 11.54 -4.37
CA PHE A 288 12.48 12.49 -4.47
C PHE A 288 12.30 13.66 -3.51
N ILE A 289 13.42 14.12 -2.95
CA ILE A 289 13.47 15.24 -2.03
C ILE A 289 13.57 16.54 -2.85
N ASP A 290 12.59 17.44 -2.68
CA ASP A 290 12.47 18.67 -3.47
C ASP A 290 13.59 19.68 -3.26
N ASN A 291 14.20 19.69 -2.07
CA ASN A 291 15.16 20.72 -1.65
C ASN A 291 16.63 20.35 -1.93
N ILE A 292 16.89 19.20 -2.56
CA ILE A 292 18.23 18.78 -2.97
C ILE A 292 18.33 18.70 -4.50
N SER A 293 19.56 18.57 -4.97
CA SER A 293 19.82 18.35 -6.40
C SER A 293 19.37 16.96 -6.86
N LEU A 294 19.17 16.79 -8.16
CA LEU A 294 19.00 15.48 -8.80
C LEU A 294 20.15 14.53 -8.43
N GLU A 295 21.38 15.05 -8.41
CA GLU A 295 22.57 14.25 -8.11
C GLU A 295 22.56 13.67 -6.70
N GLU A 296 22.17 14.48 -5.70
CA GLU A 296 22.02 14.03 -4.31
C GLU A 296 20.87 13.03 -4.16
N ASN A 297 19.76 13.25 -4.86
CA ASN A 297 18.62 12.33 -4.91
C ASN A 297 19.04 10.96 -5.49
N LEU A 298 19.78 10.95 -6.59
CA LEU A 298 20.28 9.73 -7.23
C LEU A 298 21.33 9.02 -6.37
N ASN A 299 22.17 9.76 -5.66
CA ASN A 299 23.11 9.18 -4.69
C ASN A 299 22.36 8.48 -3.54
N TYR A 300 21.35 9.14 -2.96
CA TYR A 300 20.51 8.54 -1.93
C TYR A 300 19.78 7.29 -2.42
N LEU A 301 19.21 7.33 -3.62
CA LEU A 301 18.61 6.18 -4.29
C LEU A 301 19.63 5.04 -4.45
N GLY A 302 20.86 5.34 -4.87
CA GLY A 302 21.94 4.37 -5.00
C GLY A 302 22.33 3.73 -3.66
N LEU A 303 22.45 4.52 -2.58
CA LEU A 303 22.72 4.02 -1.23
C LEU A 303 21.61 3.09 -0.73
N LEU A 304 20.35 3.43 -1.00
CA LEU A 304 19.22 2.57 -0.70
C LEU A 304 19.31 1.23 -1.44
N CYS A 305 19.57 1.28 -2.74
CA CYS A 305 19.69 0.09 -3.58
C CYS A 305 20.82 -0.83 -3.09
N LYS A 306 21.99 -0.25 -2.81
CA LYS A 306 23.14 -0.97 -2.27
C LYS A 306 22.82 -1.66 -0.95
N LYS A 307 22.23 -0.94 0.01
CA LYS A 307 21.90 -1.50 1.33
C LYS A 307 20.88 -2.65 1.25
N LEU A 308 19.90 -2.56 0.35
CA LEU A 308 18.90 -3.61 0.17
C LEU A 308 19.49 -4.86 -0.50
N LYS A 309 20.41 -4.70 -1.46
CA LYS A 309 21.18 -5.80 -2.05
C LYS A 309 22.07 -6.50 -1.03
N GLU A 310 22.82 -5.74 -0.22
CA GLU A 310 23.62 -6.28 0.89
C GLU A 310 22.74 -7.04 1.90
N SER A 311 21.46 -6.67 2.00
CA SER A 311 20.47 -7.37 2.80
C SER A 311 19.88 -8.63 2.16
N GLY A 312 20.29 -9.00 0.93
CA GLY A 312 19.83 -10.20 0.22
C GLY A 312 18.59 -10.02 -0.66
N PHE A 313 18.17 -8.77 -0.93
CA PHE A 313 17.03 -8.48 -1.79
C PHE A 313 17.43 -8.27 -3.25
N VAL A 314 16.53 -8.67 -4.15
CA VAL A 314 16.69 -8.53 -5.60
C VAL A 314 15.60 -7.61 -6.14
N PHE A 315 15.97 -6.67 -6.99
CA PHE A 315 15.04 -5.72 -7.59
C PHE A 315 14.36 -6.35 -8.82
N ASP A 316 13.13 -6.83 -8.65
CA ASP A 316 12.34 -7.53 -9.68
C ASP A 316 10.85 -7.56 -9.29
N THR A 317 9.99 -8.15 -10.13
CA THR A 317 8.58 -8.38 -9.82
C THR A 317 8.45 -9.16 -8.51
N PRO A 318 7.70 -8.63 -7.51
CA PRO A 318 7.42 -9.34 -6.28
C PRO A 318 6.76 -10.69 -6.52
N LEU A 319 7.12 -11.67 -5.68
CA LEU A 319 6.46 -12.96 -5.69
C LEU A 319 5.02 -12.82 -5.18
N GLU A 320 4.07 -13.39 -5.90
CA GLU A 320 2.70 -13.51 -5.41
C GLU A 320 2.65 -14.47 -4.23
N VAL A 321 1.80 -14.15 -3.27
CA VAL A 321 1.67 -15.00 -2.10
C VAL A 321 0.92 -16.26 -2.52
N PRO A 322 1.35 -17.47 -2.12
CA PRO A 322 0.57 -18.68 -2.39
C PRO A 322 -0.84 -18.45 -1.86
N GLY A 323 -1.87 -18.81 -2.62
CA GLY A 323 -3.25 -18.75 -2.14
C GLY A 323 -3.42 -19.48 -0.81
N GLN A 324 -4.55 -19.26 -0.13
CA GLN A 324 -4.85 -19.83 1.19
C GLN A 324 -4.36 -21.28 1.29
N VAL A 325 -3.46 -21.54 2.25
CA VAL A 325 -3.00 -22.91 2.53
C VAL A 325 -4.19 -23.70 3.01
N SER A 326 -4.70 -24.60 2.18
CA SER A 326 -5.79 -25.52 2.50
C SER A 326 -5.53 -26.22 3.84
N GLY A 327 -6.48 -26.16 4.76
CA GLY A 327 -6.41 -26.85 6.07
C GLY A 327 -6.14 -25.96 7.30
N GLY A 328 -6.24 -24.63 7.17
CA GLY A 328 -6.26 -23.72 8.32
C GLY A 328 -7.61 -23.67 9.04
N LEU A 329 -7.61 -23.32 10.33
CA LEU A 329 -8.84 -22.97 11.05
C LEU A 329 -9.40 -21.64 10.51
N PRO A 330 -10.72 -21.42 10.54
CA PRO A 330 -11.31 -20.13 10.16
C PRO A 330 -10.66 -18.96 10.91
N ASP A 331 -10.40 -17.84 10.24
CA ASP A 331 -9.70 -16.66 10.82
C ASP A 331 -10.25 -16.25 12.20
N SER A 332 -11.58 -16.17 12.32
CA SER A 332 -12.27 -15.79 13.56
C SER A 332 -11.94 -16.75 14.70
N LEU A 333 -11.94 -18.05 14.41
CA LEU A 333 -11.62 -19.09 15.38
C LEU A 333 -10.13 -19.07 15.74
N SER A 334 -9.26 -18.93 14.75
CA SER A 334 -7.81 -18.79 14.95
C SER A 334 -7.47 -17.62 15.87
N LYS A 335 -8.11 -16.46 15.68
CA LYS A 335 -7.93 -15.28 16.54
C LYS A 335 -8.45 -15.51 17.96
N SER A 336 -9.62 -16.10 18.11
CA SER A 336 -10.19 -16.40 19.43
C SER A 336 -9.30 -17.37 20.21
N ILE A 337 -8.82 -18.43 19.57
CA ILE A 337 -7.88 -19.38 20.17
C ILE A 337 -6.56 -18.69 20.50
N ALA A 338 -6.02 -17.88 19.58
CA ALA A 338 -4.79 -17.13 19.82
C ALA A 338 -4.93 -16.18 21.03
N PHE A 339 -6.08 -15.51 21.19
CA PHE A 339 -6.37 -14.68 22.35
C PHE A 339 -6.43 -15.50 23.65
N LEU A 340 -7.14 -16.63 23.64
CA LEU A 340 -7.21 -17.53 24.80
C LEU A 340 -5.84 -18.09 25.19
N ILE A 341 -4.98 -18.41 24.21
CA ILE A 341 -3.60 -18.84 24.46
C ILE A 341 -2.79 -17.69 25.06
N ALA A 342 -2.86 -16.49 24.47
CA ALA A 342 -2.12 -15.31 24.92
C ALA A 342 -2.47 -14.93 26.37
N VAL A 343 -3.72 -15.09 26.78
CA VAL A 343 -4.17 -14.82 28.15
C VAL A 343 -3.93 -16.01 29.08
N GLY A 344 -4.27 -17.22 28.62
CA GLY A 344 -4.30 -18.43 29.43
C GLY A 344 -2.91 -18.98 29.76
N PHE A 345 -1.96 -18.94 28.83
CA PHE A 345 -0.62 -19.51 29.05
C PHE A 345 0.16 -18.79 30.16
N PRO A 346 0.20 -17.45 30.21
CA PRO A 346 0.84 -16.74 31.32
C PRO A 346 0.21 -17.11 32.67
N VAL A 347 -1.13 -17.06 32.78
CA VAL A 347 -1.87 -17.35 34.02
C VAL A 347 -1.66 -18.81 34.45
N PHE A 348 -1.77 -19.75 33.50
CA PHE A 348 -1.53 -21.17 33.75
C PHE A 348 -0.10 -21.45 34.19
N SER A 349 0.89 -20.88 33.50
CA SER A 349 2.31 -21.10 33.81
C SER A 349 2.64 -20.64 35.23
N LEU A 350 2.11 -19.50 35.65
CA LEU A 350 2.27 -18.96 36.99
C LEU A 350 1.59 -19.85 38.04
N SER A 351 0.30 -20.15 37.85
CA SER A 351 -0.48 -21.01 38.77
C SER A 351 0.15 -22.39 38.94
N TYR A 352 0.62 -23.00 37.84
CA TYR A 352 1.26 -24.30 37.84
C TYR A 352 2.56 -24.31 38.66
N VAL A 353 3.42 -23.31 38.44
CA VAL A 353 4.73 -23.22 39.09
C VAL A 353 4.59 -22.90 40.58
N LEU A 354 3.63 -22.05 40.96
CA LEU A 354 3.30 -21.74 42.36
C LEU A 354 2.76 -22.98 43.10
N LYS A 355 1.87 -23.76 42.48
CA LYS A 355 1.29 -24.97 43.11
C LYS A 355 2.26 -26.15 43.20
N LYS A 356 3.13 -26.36 42.20
CA LYS A 356 4.02 -27.54 42.13
C LYS A 356 5.41 -27.35 42.75
N GLY A 357 5.70 -26.21 43.38
CA GLY A 357 6.70 -26.12 44.43
C GLY A 357 8.12 -26.57 44.07
N LYS A 358 8.67 -26.20 42.90
CA LYS A 358 10.14 -26.28 42.73
C LYS A 358 10.78 -25.24 43.64
N LYS A 359 11.73 -25.61 44.51
CA LYS A 359 12.33 -24.64 45.45
C LYS A 359 13.24 -23.62 44.76
N ASN A 360 13.91 -23.99 43.67
CA ASN A 360 14.86 -23.12 42.99
C ASN A 360 14.15 -22.05 42.12
N PRO A 361 14.31 -20.73 42.42
CA PRO A 361 13.71 -19.64 41.65
C PRO A 361 14.13 -19.60 40.18
N ILE A 362 15.37 -19.96 39.86
CA ILE A 362 15.89 -19.99 38.49
C ILE A 362 15.13 -21.03 37.67
N MET A 363 14.91 -22.22 38.24
CA MET A 363 14.14 -23.26 37.56
C MET A 363 12.68 -22.84 37.35
N ARG A 364 12.07 -22.13 38.32
CA ARG A 364 10.71 -21.57 38.15
C ARG A 364 10.65 -20.63 36.95
N PHE A 365 11.60 -19.70 36.86
CA PHE A 365 11.70 -18.76 35.75
C PHE A 365 11.84 -19.49 34.41
N ILE A 366 12.75 -20.45 34.31
CA ILE A 366 12.94 -21.25 33.09
C ILE A 366 11.64 -21.97 32.66
N TYR A 367 10.91 -22.60 33.59
CA TYR A 367 9.64 -23.26 33.25
C TYR A 367 8.57 -22.28 32.77
N ILE A 368 8.45 -21.12 33.40
CA ILE A 368 7.52 -20.07 32.96
C ILE A 368 7.88 -19.62 31.53
N CYS A 369 9.15 -19.36 31.26
CA CYS A 369 9.62 -18.99 29.94
C CYS A 369 9.32 -20.07 28.90
N LEU A 370 9.60 -21.35 29.18
CA LEU A 370 9.36 -22.46 28.24
C LEU A 370 7.87 -22.64 27.93
N ILE A 371 6.99 -22.56 28.94
CA ILE A 371 5.54 -22.67 28.72
C ILE A 371 5.06 -21.50 27.85
N ASN A 372 5.43 -20.26 28.18
CA ASN A 372 5.01 -19.09 27.40
C ASN A 372 5.61 -19.07 26.00
N LEU A 373 6.84 -19.56 25.82
CA LEU A 373 7.45 -19.74 24.51
C LEU A 373 6.63 -20.71 23.65
N ALA A 374 6.20 -21.84 24.21
CA ALA A 374 5.30 -22.77 23.52
C ALA A 374 3.96 -22.10 23.14
N GLY A 375 3.39 -21.28 24.02
CA GLY A 375 2.21 -20.46 23.71
C GLY A 375 2.45 -19.50 22.55
N GLY A 376 3.59 -18.81 22.55
CA GLY A 376 4.00 -17.92 21.46
C GLY A 376 4.16 -18.64 20.11
N PHE A 377 4.77 -19.83 20.12
CA PHE A 377 4.84 -20.69 18.93
C PHE A 377 3.46 -21.07 18.40
N LEU A 378 2.52 -21.42 19.29
CA LEU A 378 1.15 -21.75 18.90
C LEU A 378 0.42 -20.54 18.31
N ILE A 379 0.51 -19.37 18.95
CA ILE A 379 -0.07 -18.12 18.42
C ILE A 379 0.49 -17.80 17.03
N SER A 380 1.81 -17.88 16.86
CA SER A 380 2.47 -17.64 15.57
C SER A 380 2.00 -18.62 14.49
N SER A 381 1.78 -19.89 14.85
CA SER A 381 1.24 -20.89 13.92
C SER A 381 -0.23 -20.64 13.56
N LEU A 382 -1.07 -20.20 14.50
CA LEU A 382 -2.49 -19.86 14.28
C LEU A 382 -2.64 -18.64 13.38
N LEU A 383 -1.74 -17.66 13.52
CA LEU A 383 -1.73 -16.41 12.75
C LEU A 383 -0.74 -16.44 11.57
N SER A 384 -0.37 -17.63 11.11
CA SER A 384 0.57 -17.83 9.98
C SER A 384 -0.05 -17.65 8.60
N ASP A 385 -1.36 -17.36 8.52
CA ASP A 385 -2.04 -17.20 7.24
C ASP A 385 -1.51 -16.01 6.44
N TYR A 386 -1.55 -16.15 5.12
CA TYR A 386 -1.11 -15.13 4.18
C TYR A 386 -1.93 -13.84 4.29
N VAL A 387 -3.20 -13.93 4.68
CA VAL A 387 -4.05 -12.77 4.99
C VAL A 387 -3.42 -11.90 6.09
N PHE A 388 -2.79 -12.51 7.10
CA PHE A 388 -2.07 -11.79 8.16
C PHE A 388 -0.70 -11.29 7.70
N LEU A 389 0.00 -12.08 6.88
CA LEU A 389 1.33 -11.72 6.34
C LEU A 389 1.25 -10.48 5.42
N VAL A 390 0.20 -10.38 4.60
CA VAL A 390 -0.10 -9.22 3.76
C VAL A 390 -0.84 -8.13 4.55
N LYS A 391 -1.07 -8.33 5.85
CA LYS A 391 -1.71 -7.37 6.76
C LYS A 391 -3.12 -6.95 6.33
N LEU A 392 -3.79 -7.76 5.51
CA LEU A 392 -5.22 -7.56 5.17
C LEU A 392 -6.13 -7.73 6.39
N ASP A 393 -5.63 -8.43 7.41
CA ASP A 393 -6.28 -8.55 8.69
C ASP A 393 -5.27 -8.43 9.84
N GLU A 394 -5.75 -7.96 10.97
CA GLU A 394 -4.94 -7.74 12.16
C GLU A 394 -5.60 -8.38 13.39
N PHE A 395 -4.76 -8.75 14.35
CA PHE A 395 -5.22 -9.22 15.64
C PHE A 395 -5.51 -8.01 16.55
N ARG A 396 -6.78 -7.62 16.67
CA ARG A 396 -7.19 -6.49 17.53
C ARG A 396 -7.06 -6.78 19.03
N GLY A 397 -6.95 -8.05 19.41
CA GLY A 397 -6.84 -8.50 20.80
C GLY A 397 -5.48 -8.29 21.46
N ILE A 398 -4.50 -7.70 20.77
CA ILE A 398 -3.13 -7.50 21.28
C ILE A 398 -3.14 -6.72 22.60
N LYS A 399 -3.77 -5.53 22.63
CA LYS A 399 -3.82 -4.68 23.83
C LYS A 399 -4.44 -5.40 25.04
N PRO A 400 -5.67 -5.96 24.96
CA PRO A 400 -6.25 -6.67 26.10
C PRO A 400 -5.45 -7.93 26.47
N SER A 401 -4.81 -8.60 25.51
CA SER A 401 -3.99 -9.79 25.80
C SER A 401 -2.75 -9.49 26.65
N PHE A 402 -2.28 -8.24 26.69
CA PHE A 402 -1.23 -7.82 27.61
C PHE A 402 -1.75 -7.46 29.00
N ILE A 403 -2.99 -6.97 29.13
CA ILE A 403 -3.54 -6.48 30.41
C ILE A 403 -4.19 -7.62 31.22
N LEU A 404 -5.00 -8.45 30.56
CA LEU A 404 -5.78 -9.50 31.23
C LEU A 404 -4.93 -10.53 32.01
N PRO A 405 -3.76 -10.99 31.54
CA PRO A 405 -2.91 -11.88 32.32
C PRO A 405 -2.58 -11.34 33.71
N PHE A 406 -2.32 -10.05 33.84
CA PHE A 406 -2.00 -9.43 35.13
C PHE A 406 -3.19 -9.46 36.07
N ILE A 407 -4.37 -9.05 35.57
CA ILE A 407 -5.62 -9.06 36.36
C ILE A 407 -5.96 -10.48 36.82
N LEU A 408 -5.89 -11.44 35.90
CA LEU A 408 -6.21 -12.84 36.17
C LEU A 408 -5.14 -13.56 37.02
N ALA A 409 -3.92 -13.02 37.09
CA ALA A 409 -2.87 -13.55 37.95
C ALA A 409 -3.05 -13.16 39.42
N VAL A 410 -3.75 -12.06 39.72
CA VAL A 410 -3.91 -11.54 41.10
C VAL A 410 -4.43 -12.60 42.08
N PRO A 411 -5.50 -13.38 41.81
CA PRO A 411 -6.01 -14.38 42.74
C PRO A 411 -5.07 -15.57 42.99
N PHE A 412 -4.04 -15.74 42.14
CA PHE A 412 -3.01 -16.77 42.32
C PHE A 412 -1.80 -16.27 43.10
N LEU A 413 -1.62 -14.94 43.18
CA LEU A 413 -0.50 -14.30 43.87
C LEU A 413 -0.89 -13.84 45.27
N TYR A 414 -2.13 -13.39 45.45
CA TYR A 414 -2.63 -12.80 46.69
C TYR A 414 -3.89 -13.53 47.16
N SER A 415 -4.03 -13.62 48.48
CA SER A 415 -5.25 -14.09 49.11
C SER A 415 -6.38 -13.07 48.94
N PHE A 416 -7.63 -13.55 49.04
CA PHE A 416 -8.80 -12.67 48.94
C PHE A 416 -8.81 -11.58 50.03
N GLU A 417 -8.27 -11.88 51.23
CA GLU A 417 -8.17 -10.92 52.32
C GLU A 417 -7.15 -9.80 52.03
N GLU A 418 -5.97 -10.15 51.51
CA GLU A 418 -4.94 -9.16 51.12
C GLU A 418 -5.47 -8.22 50.03
N ILE A 419 -6.18 -8.76 49.04
CA ILE A 419 -6.81 -7.96 47.98
C ILE A 419 -7.86 -7.00 48.57
N LYS A 420 -8.70 -7.50 49.49
CA LYS A 420 -9.74 -6.69 50.14
C LYS A 420 -9.13 -5.56 50.98
N ILE A 421 -8.07 -5.84 51.73
CA ILE A 421 -7.34 -4.84 52.52
C ILE A 421 -6.76 -3.75 51.62
N PHE A 422 -6.11 -4.12 50.51
CA PHE A 422 -5.53 -3.16 49.57
C PHE A 422 -6.57 -2.25 48.89
N LEU A 423 -7.73 -2.80 48.51
CA LEU A 423 -8.82 -2.03 47.91
C LEU A 423 -9.46 -1.06 48.92
N ASN A 424 -9.55 -1.47 50.19
CA ASN A 424 -10.11 -0.66 51.26
C ASN A 424 -9.13 0.38 51.84
N SER A 425 -7.82 0.26 51.59
CA SER A 425 -6.81 1.21 52.08
C SER A 425 -6.61 2.45 51.20
N ASN A 426 -7.28 2.51 50.05
CA ASN A 426 -7.17 3.62 49.07
C ASN A 426 -8.52 4.29 48.74
N VAL A 427 -9.54 4.07 49.59
CA VAL A 427 -10.74 4.92 49.71
C VAL A 427 -10.62 5.68 51.02
#